data_AF-Q0ISP1-F1
#
_entry.id   AF-Q0ISP1-F1
#
_cell.length_a   1.000
_cell.length_b   1.000
_cell.length_c   1.000
_cell.angle_alpha   90.00
_cell.angle_beta   90.00
_cell.angle_gamma   90.00
#
_symmetry.space_group_name_H-M   'P 1'
#
loop_
_entity.id
_entity.type
_entity.pdbx_description
1 polymer ?
#
loop_
_entity_poly.entity_id
_entity_poly.type
_entity_poly.pdbx_seq_one_letter_code
_entity_poly.pdbx_strand_id
1 'polypeptide(L)' 'MIYKYFLVDSFLLTIIFFFQFYVESGELSCQMYQRSADMGLGVPFNIASYSLLTYMIAHVCGMLSSTLLCDWIIPKV' A
#
# COMPACT_ATOMS: atom_id res chain seq x y z
N MET A 1 13.13 8.62 11.32
CA MET A 1 12.98 9.13 9.94
C MET A 1 11.69 8.55 9.39
N ILE A 2 10.58 9.27 9.57
CA ILE A 2 9.26 8.83 9.10
C ILE A 2 9.18 9.28 7.64
N TYR A 3 9.31 8.35 6.69
CA TYR A 3 9.09 8.64 5.28
C TYR A 3 7.59 8.81 5.05
N LYS A 4 7.09 10.01 5.34
CA LYS A 4 5.67 10.34 5.22
C LYS A 4 5.37 10.67 3.75
N TYR A 5 4.59 9.78 3.13
CA TYR A 5 3.87 9.92 1.85
C TYR A 5 4.72 9.70 0.59
N PHE A 6 4.63 8.49 0.03
CA PHE A 6 4.96 8.25 -1.38
C PHE A 6 3.64 8.26 -2.15
N LEU A 7 3.39 9.35 -2.88
CA LEU A 7 2.21 9.51 -3.72
C LEU A 7 2.50 8.81 -5.05
N VAL A 8 1.95 7.60 -5.23
CA VAL A 8 1.99 6.91 -6.52
C VAL A 8 0.78 7.38 -7.32
N ASP A 9 0.96 8.47 -8.06
CA ASP A 9 -0.06 8.97 -9.00
C ASP A 9 -0.08 8.05 -10.22
N SER A 10 -1.04 7.11 -10.25
CA SER A 10 -1.30 6.28 -11.42
C SER A 10 -2.09 7.11 -12.44
N PHE A 11 -1.42 7.52 -13.53
CA PHE A 11 -1.91 8.44 -14.56
C PHE A 11 -3.07 7.91 -15.44
N LEU A 12 -3.65 6.73 -15.15
CA LEU A 12 -4.81 6.21 -15.86
C LEU A 12 -5.86 5.60 -14.90
N LEU A 13 -7.08 6.15 -14.98
CA LEU A 13 -8.37 5.59 -14.56
C LEU A 13 -8.70 5.60 -13.05
N THR A 14 -9.30 6.70 -12.58
CA THR A 14 -10.35 6.88 -11.52
C THR A 14 -10.27 6.10 -10.19
N ILE A 15 -9.18 5.40 -9.88
CA ILE A 15 -8.95 4.79 -8.57
C ILE A 15 -7.71 5.44 -7.98
N ILE A 16 -7.93 6.41 -7.11
CA ILE A 16 -6.85 7.08 -6.39
C ILE A 16 -6.43 6.16 -5.24
N PHE A 17 -5.14 5.80 -5.23
CA PHE A 17 -4.49 5.03 -4.19
C PHE A 17 -3.50 5.91 -3.42
N PHE A 18 -3.50 5.82 -2.10
CA PHE A 18 -2.47 6.45 -1.27
C PHE A 18 -1.69 5.38 -0.52
N PHE A 19 -0.36 5.51 -0.49
CA PHE A 19 0.51 4.62 0.27
C PHE A 19 1.23 5.38 1.37
N GLN A 20 1.16 4.85 2.58
CA GLN A 20 1.89 5.31 3.73
C GLN A 20 2.80 4.20 4.22
N PHE A 21 4.10 4.41 4.15
CA PHE A 21 5.10 3.47 4.65
C PHE A 21 5.49 3.83 6.07
N TYR A 22 5.59 2.81 6.91
CA TYR A 22 6.02 2.93 8.29
C TYR A 22 7.21 2.01 8.53
N VAL A 23 8.24 2.55 9.14
CA VAL A 23 9.52 1.86 9.39
C VAL A 23 9.74 1.80 10.89
N GLU A 24 9.84 0.59 11.42
CA GLU A 24 10.14 0.34 12.82
C GLU A 24 10.98 -0.92 12.96
N SER A 25 12.03 -0.87 13.79
CA SER A 25 12.84 -2.04 14.14
C SER A 25 13.42 -2.85 12.95
N GLY A 26 13.67 -2.19 11.82
CA GLY A 26 14.19 -2.85 10.60
C GLY A 26 13.10 -3.49 9.73
N GLU A 27 11.83 -3.31 10.09
CA GLU A 27 10.68 -3.75 9.31
C GLU A 27 10.00 -2.59 8.58
N LEU A 28 9.45 -2.88 7.41
CA LEU A 28 8.70 -1.97 6.55
C LEU A 28 7.24 -2.44 6.48
N SER A 29 6.36 -1.65 7.10
CA SER A 29 4.91 -1.77 6.96
C SER A 29 4.42 -0.81 5.88
N CYS A 30 3.38 -1.19 5.16
CA CYS A 30 2.72 -0.38 4.15
C CYS A 30 1.24 -0.28 4.46
N GLN A 31 0.69 0.93 4.48
CA GLN A 31 -0.74 1.19 4.57
C GLN A 31 -1.20 1.77 3.24
N MET A 32 -2.05 1.02 2.56
CA MET A 32 -2.67 1.37 1.30
C MET A 32 -4.09 1.84 1.56
N TYR A 33 -4.43 3.01 1.03
CA TYR A 33 -5.78 3.53 1.01
C TYR A 33 -6.32 3.51 -0.40
N GLN A 34 -7.50 2.92 -0.59
CA GLN A 34 -8.20 2.93 -1.88
C GLN A 34 -9.55 3.63 -1.79
N ARG A 35 -9.81 4.54 -2.73
CA ARG A 35 -11.09 5.26 -2.85
C ARG A 35 -12.22 4.38 -3.40
N SER A 36 -11.88 3.47 -4.30
CA SER A 36 -12.81 2.52 -4.89
C SER A 36 -12.03 1.26 -5.25
N ALA A 37 -12.67 0.10 -5.19
CA ALA A 37 -12.12 -1.13 -5.72
C ALA A 37 -13.22 -2.17 -5.83
N ASP A 38 -13.06 -3.03 -6.83
CA ASP A 38 -13.94 -4.16 -7.08
C ASP A 38 -13.64 -5.27 -6.07
N MET A 39 -14.58 -5.55 -5.16
CA MET A 39 -14.41 -6.52 -4.08
C MET A 39 -14.22 -7.97 -4.57
N GLY A 40 -14.68 -8.30 -5.78
CA GLY A 40 -14.64 -9.66 -6.30
C GLY A 40 -13.29 -10.01 -6.92
N LEU A 41 -12.77 -9.14 -7.78
CA LEU A 41 -11.56 -9.42 -8.56
C LEU A 41 -10.46 -8.37 -8.37
N GLY A 42 -10.83 -7.10 -8.23
CA GLY A 42 -9.85 -6.01 -8.15
C GLY A 42 -9.07 -6.00 -6.84
N VAL A 43 -9.77 -6.11 -5.70
CA VAL A 43 -9.16 -6.10 -4.36
C VAL A 43 -8.14 -7.22 -4.14
N PRO A 44 -8.47 -8.51 -4.37
CA PRO A 44 -7.50 -9.57 -4.16
C PRO A 44 -6.28 -9.45 -5.07
N PHE A 45 -6.48 -9.06 -6.33
CA PHE A 45 -5.37 -8.83 -7.28
C PHE A 45 -4.49 -7.65 -6.85
N ASN A 46 -5.10 -6.56 -6.40
CA ASN A 46 -4.41 -5.38 -5.92
C ASN A 46 -3.62 -5.68 -4.64
N ILE A 47 -4.22 -6.37 -3.66
CA ILE A 47 -3.54 -6.77 -2.42
C ILE A 47 -2.29 -7.60 -2.73
N ALA A 48 -2.40 -8.59 -3.62
CA ALA A 48 -1.26 -9.41 -4.01
C ALA A 48 -0.14 -8.56 -4.66
N SER A 49 -0.53 -7.69 -5.60
CA SER A 49 0.40 -6.83 -6.33
C SER A 49 1.12 -5.84 -5.42
N TYR A 50 0.41 -5.21 -4.48
CA TYR A 50 0.98 -4.24 -3.54
C TYR A 50 1.73 -4.89 -2.37
N SER A 51 1.39 -6.12 -2.00
CA SER A 51 2.19 -6.92 -1.06
C SER A 51 3.55 -7.23 -1.67
N LEU A 52 3.57 -7.63 -2.94
CA LEU A 52 4.81 -7.86 -3.68
C LEU A 52 5.62 -6.56 -3.81
N LEU A 53 4.97 -5.43 -4.10
CA LEU A 53 5.64 -4.12 -4.16
C LEU A 53 6.31 -3.77 -2.82
N THR A 54 5.59 -3.96 -1.72
CA THR A 54 6.14 -3.70 -0.36
C THR A 54 7.34 -4.59 -0.08
N TYR A 55 7.29 -5.86 -0.48
CA TYR A 55 8.42 -6.78 -0.37
C TYR A 55 9.63 -6.35 -1.21
N MET A 56 9.42 -5.92 -2.46
CA MET A 56 10.50 -5.42 -3.32
C MET A 56 11.17 -4.16 -2.74
N ILE A 57 10.37 -3.23 -2.21
CA ILE A 57 10.90 -2.02 -1.56
C ILE A 57 11.70 -2.40 -0.31
N ALA A 58 11.14 -3.27 0.55
CA ALA A 58 11.84 -3.76 1.73
C ALA A 58 13.18 -4.41 1.35
N HIS A 59 13.20 -5.26 0.31
CA HIS A 59 14.41 -5.93 -0.17
C HIS A 59 15.50 -4.94 -0.62
N VAL A 60 15.14 -3.93 -1.42
CA VAL A 60 16.10 -2.91 -1.89
C VAL A 60 16.60 -2.03 -0.75
N CYS A 61 15.78 -1.78 0.26
CA CYS A 61 16.16 -1.04 1.46
C CYS A 61 16.91 -1.87 2.51
N GLY A 62 17.11 -3.18 2.29
CA GLY A 62 17.74 -4.07 3.27
C GLY A 62 16.88 -4.30 4.53
N MET A 63 15.56 -4.22 4.39
CA MET A 63 14.57 -4.32 5.45
C MET A 63 13.70 -5.57 5.30
N LEU A 64 13.03 -5.98 6.38
CA LEU A 64 12.01 -7.04 6.34
C LEU A 64 10.64 -6.44 6.01
N SER A 65 9.86 -7.09 5.17
CA SER A 65 8.47 -6.71 4.91
C SER A 65 7.59 -7.28 6.02
N SER A 66 6.85 -6.44 6.73
CA SER A 66 6.01 -6.88 7.86
C SER A 66 4.53 -7.01 7.50
N THR A 67 3.86 -5.90 7.16
CA THR A 67 2.40 -5.88 7.00
C THR A 67 1.97 -4.91 5.91
N LEU A 68 1.03 -5.37 5.07
CA LEU A 68 0.23 -4.52 4.20
C LEU A 68 -1.17 -4.33 4.80
N LEU A 69 -1.51 -3.10 5.18
CA LEU A 69 -2.85 -2.72 5.62
C LEU A 69 -3.61 -2.08 4.45
N CYS A 70 -4.69 -2.70 3.99
CA CYS A 70 -5.58 -2.11 2.98
C CYS A 70 -6.80 -1.49 3.65
N ASP A 71 -6.84 -0.16 3.66
CA ASP A 71 -7.97 0.63 4.13
C ASP A 71 -8.78 1.19 2.94
N TRP A 72 -10.07 1.34 3.18
CA TRP A 72 -11.00 1.94 2.25
C TRP A 72 -11.28 3.38 2.65
N ILE A 73 -11.16 4.33 1.72
CA ILE A 73 -11.51 5.75 1.95
C ILE A 73 -13.05 5.95 1.95
N ILE A 74 -13.84 4.88 2.10
CA ILE A 74 -15.26 5.02 2.39
C ILE A 74 -15.35 5.15 3.92
N PRO A 75 -15.71 6.32 4.47
CA PRO A 75 -15.83 6.47 5.91
C PRO A 75 -16.84 5.43 6.40
N LYS A 76 -16.51 4.76 7.51
CA LYS A 76 -17.47 3.97 8.28
C LYS A 76 -18.67 4.88 8.56
N VAL A 77 -19.75 4.71 7.79
CA VAL A 77 -21.10 5.09 8.21
C VAL A 77 -21.66 3.90 8.96
#